data_AF-D4YYL6-F1
#
_entry.id   AF-D4YYL6-F1
#
_cell.length_a   1.000
_cell.length_b   1.000
_cell.length_c   1.000
_cell.angle_alpha   90.00
_cell.angle_beta   90.00
_cell.angle_gamma   90.00
#
_symmetry.space_group_name_H-M   'P 1'
#
loop_
_entity.id
_entity.type
_entity.pdbx_description
1 polymer ?
#
loop_
_entity_poly.entity_id
_entity_poly.type
_entity_poly.pdbx_seq_one_letter_code
_entity_poly.pdbx_strand_id
1 'polypeptide(L)'
;MGKGEHYRMQTRIHYVSAPAGSGKTYQLEQLAAKLATSENHKILIAQPTRHLIRQTAANLRRANPALAVKSILSSSNGDAVTPRIEAHMANAGKGKGQVLLISHEALKRLPPAHRAHWDLFVDEIPSVFECLALKIVKTHAHLTDHIELEDLGRGISAVKISPGHRGAVEILLRNESKDELLERFGPISNHLLDDSRTVMVETACYQALLDGTKREGEINFFSILGPEFVQDFNSVTLMGANARETELFALWGIRRDIDFVPHPLLTKGLRYHEHQNGDRLTVHYLFEREWSISRSQTENDDTGMTLLEEVGDYIQRFFAGQRFLWVANKSADMMMFDRNDRLPAVSHGLNEPHFIACHAVASTIALVHNHASAKFLAMLGLTDSQIRTVICYQSEYQAIMRCSLRDPDAIAPVIIIVPSRASAEWIAGKFAGAAVSKLSTGLDWEVGKVGRPKAVRAMTNAERVRKHRAAKKGGGGLTTSERRVGRLSGRLNGEAGWPACYPHNNLPSSVGG
;
A
#
# COMPACT_ATOMS: atom_id res chain seq x y z
N MET A 1 -32.12 -17.43 31.65
CA MET A 1 -31.55 -16.48 32.64
C MET A 1 -30.19 -16.03 32.11
N GLY A 2 -30.04 -14.71 31.94
CA GLY A 2 -29.12 -14.10 30.98
C GLY A 2 -27.63 -14.24 31.32
N LYS A 3 -26.83 -14.49 30.28
CA LYS A 3 -25.40 -14.16 30.29
C LYS A 3 -25.30 -12.73 29.75
N GLY A 4 -24.74 -11.85 30.56
CA GLY A 4 -24.62 -10.42 30.25
C GLY A 4 -23.86 -10.22 28.94
N GLU A 5 -24.55 -9.63 27.97
CA GLU A 5 -23.88 -8.87 26.92
C GLU A 5 -23.16 -7.71 27.62
N HIS A 6 -21.84 -7.80 27.73
CA HIS A 6 -21.03 -6.63 28.01
C HIS A 6 -21.31 -5.63 26.88
N TYR A 7 -22.09 -4.60 27.18
CA TYR A 7 -22.34 -3.47 26.30
C TYR A 7 -21.01 -2.75 26.10
N ARG A 8 -20.19 -3.19 25.14
CA ARG A 8 -19.03 -2.41 24.68
C ARG A 8 -19.60 -1.07 24.19
N MET A 9 -19.15 0.03 24.80
CA MET A 9 -19.52 1.36 24.31
C MET A 9 -19.16 1.43 22.82
N GLN A 10 -20.09 1.93 22.00
CA GLN A 10 -19.83 2.15 20.58
C GLN A 10 -18.65 3.11 20.43
N THR A 11 -17.63 2.69 19.69
CA THR A 11 -16.49 3.53 19.34
C THR A 11 -16.91 4.46 18.22
N ARG A 12 -17.13 5.73 18.54
CA ARG A 12 -17.44 6.76 17.54
C ARG A 12 -16.16 7.26 16.88
N ILE A 13 -16.10 7.16 15.55
CA ILE A 13 -14.97 7.61 14.75
C ILE A 13 -15.49 8.63 13.72
N HIS A 14 -14.93 9.84 13.74
CA HIS A 14 -15.24 10.82 12.70
C HIS A 14 -14.54 10.46 11.39
N TYR A 15 -15.16 10.80 10.27
CA TYR A 15 -14.50 10.66 8.97
C TYR A 15 -14.77 11.80 8.01
N VAL A 16 -13.85 11.98 7.06
CA VAL A 16 -14.00 12.86 5.90
C VAL A 16 -13.74 12.03 4.65
N SER A 17 -14.81 11.78 3.90
CA SER A 17 -14.77 11.10 2.59
C SER A 17 -15.13 12.10 1.50
N ALA A 18 -14.18 12.41 0.64
CA ALA A 18 -14.41 13.32 -0.49
C ALA A 18 -13.42 13.07 -1.62
N PRO A 19 -13.75 13.42 -2.88
CA PRO A 19 -12.88 13.17 -4.02
C PRO A 19 -11.45 13.72 -3.83
N ALA A 20 -10.48 13.15 -4.54
CA ALA A 20 -9.14 13.73 -4.60
C ALA A 20 -9.21 15.15 -5.19
N GLY A 21 -8.39 16.07 -4.69
CA GLY A 21 -8.41 17.49 -5.07
C GLY A 21 -9.42 18.37 -4.31
N SER A 22 -10.35 17.79 -3.54
CA SER A 22 -11.39 18.55 -2.81
C SER A 22 -10.90 19.44 -1.65
N GLY A 23 -9.58 19.48 -1.39
CA GLY A 23 -9.00 20.33 -0.34
C GLY A 23 -9.01 19.77 1.07
N LYS A 24 -9.18 18.44 1.25
CA LYS A 24 -9.19 17.77 2.57
C LYS A 24 -8.03 18.19 3.49
N THR A 25 -6.77 17.99 3.05
CA THR A 25 -5.58 18.32 3.84
C THR A 25 -5.48 19.82 4.13
N TYR A 26 -5.87 20.69 3.18
CA TYR A 26 -5.92 22.13 3.41
C TYR A 26 -6.92 22.49 4.53
N GLN A 27 -8.12 21.91 4.51
CA GLN A 27 -9.10 22.13 5.57
C GLN A 27 -8.64 21.58 6.92
N LEU A 28 -7.93 20.44 6.93
CA LEU A 28 -7.27 19.93 8.12
C LEU A 28 -6.25 20.92 8.68
N GLU A 29 -5.38 21.49 7.84
CA GLU A 29 -4.38 22.47 8.26
C GLU A 29 -5.04 23.69 8.92
N GLN A 30 -6.10 24.24 8.32
CA GLN A 30 -6.84 25.38 8.85
C GLN A 30 -7.50 25.06 10.20
N LEU A 31 -8.18 23.91 10.29
CA LEU A 31 -8.84 23.50 11.52
C LEU A 31 -7.82 23.21 12.63
N ALA A 32 -6.75 22.48 12.34
CA ALA A 32 -5.70 22.15 13.31
C ALA A 32 -5.05 23.42 13.86
N ALA A 33 -4.75 24.39 12.99
CA ALA A 33 -4.21 25.68 13.40
C ALA A 33 -5.18 26.44 14.32
N LYS A 34 -6.46 26.52 13.95
CA LYS A 34 -7.50 27.16 14.77
C LYS A 34 -7.60 26.50 16.15
N LEU A 35 -7.77 25.18 16.21
CA LEU A 35 -7.91 24.43 17.46
C LEU A 35 -6.68 24.59 18.36
N ALA A 36 -5.47 24.52 17.79
CA ALA A 36 -4.25 24.66 18.57
C ALA A 36 -4.01 26.09 19.07
N THR A 37 -4.29 27.11 18.25
CA THR A 37 -4.01 28.52 18.62
C THR A 37 -5.09 29.16 19.48
N SER A 38 -6.36 28.90 19.16
CA SER A 38 -7.50 29.60 19.78
C SER A 38 -8.12 28.79 20.92
N GLU A 39 -8.13 27.47 20.79
CA GLU A 39 -8.80 26.57 21.75
C GLU A 39 -7.78 25.79 22.61
N ASN A 40 -6.48 25.96 22.32
CA ASN A 40 -5.38 25.39 23.09
C ASN A 40 -5.30 23.85 23.02
N HIS A 41 -5.84 23.25 21.95
CA HIS A 41 -5.85 21.81 21.74
C HIS A 41 -4.47 21.28 21.29
N LYS A 42 -4.20 20.02 21.60
CA LYS A 42 -3.03 19.29 21.08
C LYS A 42 -3.48 18.40 19.94
N ILE A 43 -2.92 18.62 18.76
CA ILE A 43 -3.35 17.96 17.53
C ILE A 43 -2.26 17.00 17.07
N LEU A 44 -2.61 15.73 16.85
CA LEU A 44 -1.74 14.73 16.25
C LEU A 44 -2.20 14.47 14.82
N ILE A 45 -1.35 14.73 13.84
CA ILE A 45 -1.61 14.44 12.42
C ILE A 45 -0.72 13.27 11.99
N ALA A 46 -1.35 12.20 11.53
CA ALA A 46 -0.66 11.03 10.97
C ALA A 46 -0.85 10.96 9.45
N GLN A 47 0.24 10.86 8.71
CA GLN A 47 0.26 10.82 7.24
C GLN A 47 1.12 9.66 6.70
N PRO A 48 0.92 9.19 5.45
CA PRO A 48 1.58 7.98 4.98
C PRO A 48 3.06 8.17 4.67
N THR A 49 3.48 9.38 4.27
CA THR A 49 4.85 9.62 3.78
C THR A 49 5.54 10.79 4.48
N ARG A 50 6.88 10.69 4.57
CA ARG A 50 7.74 11.76 5.09
C ARG A 50 7.63 13.04 4.26
N HIS A 51 7.38 12.92 2.96
CA HIS A 51 7.21 14.05 2.06
C HIS A 51 5.97 14.87 2.44
N LEU A 52 4.81 14.20 2.55
CA LEU A 52 3.56 14.82 2.99
C LEU A 52 3.71 15.49 4.36
N ILE A 53 4.30 14.79 5.32
CA ILE A 53 4.50 15.34 6.68
C ILE A 53 5.33 16.63 6.65
N ARG A 54 6.41 16.67 5.86
CA ARG A 54 7.23 17.87 5.71
C ARG A 54 6.46 19.01 5.04
N GLN A 55 5.67 18.71 4.01
CA GLN A 55 4.84 19.69 3.31
C GLN A 55 3.79 20.30 4.24
N THR A 56 3.00 19.47 4.93
CA THR A 56 1.98 19.91 5.89
C THR A 56 2.61 20.75 7.01
N ALA A 57 3.75 20.31 7.56
CA ALA A 57 4.46 21.07 8.59
C ALA A 57 4.96 22.43 8.09
N ALA A 58 5.46 22.51 6.85
CA ALA A 58 5.90 23.76 6.25
C ALA A 58 4.73 24.72 5.99
N ASN A 59 3.60 24.20 5.51
CA ASN A 59 2.38 24.98 5.28
C ASN A 59 1.84 25.57 6.59
N LEU A 60 1.71 24.74 7.63
CA LEU A 60 1.24 25.17 8.95
C LEU A 60 2.12 26.28 9.53
N ARG A 61 3.45 26.13 9.48
CA ARG A 61 4.40 27.16 9.97
C ARG A 61 4.34 28.44 9.16
N ARG A 62 4.20 28.33 7.82
CA ARG A 62 4.11 29.51 6.94
C ARG A 62 2.84 30.30 7.20
N ALA A 63 1.71 29.62 7.32
CA ALA A 63 0.41 30.25 7.55
C ALA A 63 0.24 30.72 9.00
N ASN A 64 0.90 30.07 9.97
CA ASN A 64 0.77 30.34 11.40
C ASN A 64 2.15 30.37 12.08
N PRO A 65 2.93 31.47 11.95
CA PRO A 65 4.31 31.52 12.48
C PRO A 65 4.44 31.33 13.99
N ALA A 66 3.40 31.67 14.76
CA ALA A 66 3.38 31.50 16.22
C ALA A 66 2.95 30.09 16.67
N LEU A 67 2.44 29.25 15.77
CA LEU A 67 1.98 27.91 16.11
C LEU A 67 3.15 26.97 16.37
N ALA A 68 3.12 26.29 17.51
CA ALA A 68 4.07 25.22 17.82
C ALA A 68 3.80 24.00 16.92
N VAL A 69 4.63 23.83 15.87
CA VAL A 69 4.54 22.70 14.92
C VAL A 69 5.80 21.84 14.99
N LYS A 70 5.64 20.58 15.38
CA LYS A 70 6.73 19.59 15.44
C LYS A 70 6.45 18.40 14.53
N SER A 71 7.49 17.90 13.86
CA SER A 71 7.43 16.65 13.08
C SER A 71 8.45 15.67 13.63
N ILE A 72 8.05 14.45 13.97
CA ILE A 72 8.95 13.39 14.44
C ILE A 72 8.94 12.26 13.41
N LEU A 73 10.07 12.10 12.73
CA LEU A 73 10.29 11.14 11.65
C LEU A 73 11.51 10.27 11.95
N SER A 74 11.59 9.09 11.35
CA SER A 74 12.80 8.26 11.37
C SER A 74 13.98 9.01 10.77
N SER A 75 15.12 8.99 11.47
CA SER A 75 16.41 9.48 10.97
C SER A 75 17.23 8.30 10.43
N SER A 76 18.20 8.59 9.57
CA SER A 76 19.13 7.58 9.05
C SER A 76 20.03 6.97 10.14
N ASN A 77 20.02 7.53 11.35
CA ASN A 77 20.92 7.18 12.45
C ASN A 77 20.35 6.11 13.40
N GLY A 78 19.22 5.47 13.06
CA GLY A 78 18.69 4.34 13.82
C GLY A 78 17.97 4.69 15.13
N ASP A 79 17.74 5.97 15.43
CA ASP A 79 16.97 6.35 16.61
C ASP A 79 15.52 5.84 16.55
N ALA A 80 15.08 5.18 17.62
CA ALA A 80 13.70 4.74 17.75
C ALA A 80 12.75 5.95 17.74
N VAL A 81 11.82 5.96 16.79
CA VAL A 81 10.86 7.05 16.58
C VAL A 81 9.82 7.11 17.69
N THR A 82 9.31 5.95 18.13
CA THR A 82 8.23 5.86 19.13
C THR A 82 8.60 6.49 20.47
N PRO A 83 9.77 6.20 21.09
CA PRO A 83 10.16 6.84 22.35
C PRO A 83 10.27 8.37 22.26
N ARG A 84 10.66 8.91 21.10
CA ARG A 84 10.72 10.37 20.89
C ARG A 84 9.33 10.99 20.81
N ILE A 85 8.36 10.27 20.23
CA ILE A 85 6.96 10.69 20.20
C ILE A 85 6.40 10.66 21.62
N GLU A 86 6.57 9.56 22.35
CA GLU A 86 6.11 9.42 23.73
C GLU A 86 6.70 10.50 24.63
N ALA A 87 8.03 10.68 24.60
CA ALA A 87 8.70 11.72 25.39
C ALA A 87 8.16 13.12 25.03
N HIS A 88 7.84 13.38 23.77
CA HIS A 88 7.24 14.65 23.39
C HIS A 88 5.78 14.79 23.88
N MET A 89 4.98 13.74 23.78
CA MET A 89 3.59 13.73 24.24
C MET A 89 3.50 13.84 25.77
N ALA A 90 4.40 13.20 26.50
CA ALA A 90 4.50 13.28 27.96
C ALA A 90 4.94 14.66 28.44
N ASN A 91 5.93 15.27 27.76
CA ASN A 91 6.44 16.61 28.09
C ASN A 91 5.63 17.76 27.49
N ALA A 92 4.58 17.46 26.72
CA ALA A 92 3.67 18.47 26.20
C ALA A 92 2.97 19.14 27.39
N GLY A 93 3.44 20.33 27.79
CA GLY A 93 2.94 21.07 28.94
C GLY A 93 1.41 21.19 28.96
N LYS A 94 0.83 21.28 30.16
CA LYS A 94 -0.59 21.56 30.31
C LYS A 94 -0.87 22.98 29.79
N GLY A 95 -1.83 23.13 28.89
CA GLY A 95 -2.33 24.43 28.47
C GLY A 95 -1.51 25.18 27.40
N LYS A 96 -0.75 24.49 26.54
CA LYS A 96 -0.27 25.07 25.26
C LYS A 96 -0.65 24.17 24.09
N GLY A 97 -1.42 24.71 23.15
CA GLY A 97 -1.81 24.03 21.94
C GLY A 97 -0.64 23.89 20.99
N GLN A 98 -0.62 22.77 20.27
CA GLN A 98 0.48 22.43 19.36
C GLN A 98 0.00 21.41 18.33
N VAL A 99 0.76 21.30 17.24
CA VAL A 99 0.57 20.27 16.21
C VAL A 99 1.80 19.38 16.17
N LEU A 100 1.58 18.08 16.35
CA LEU A 100 2.57 17.03 16.15
C LEU A 100 2.24 16.27 14.87
N LEU A 101 3.22 16.11 13.98
CA LEU A 101 3.10 15.31 12.77
C LEU A 101 3.96 14.05 12.85
N ILE A 102 3.37 12.90 12.54
CA ILE A 102 4.01 11.58 12.54
C ILE A 102 3.59 10.76 11.31
N SER A 103 4.28 9.65 11.05
CA SER A 103 3.86 8.70 10.01
C SER A 103 2.76 7.76 10.51
N HIS A 104 1.93 7.22 9.61
CA HIS A 104 1.00 6.13 9.93
C HIS A 104 1.71 4.96 10.63
N GLU A 105 2.89 4.60 10.14
CA GLU A 105 3.72 3.56 10.74
C GLU A 105 4.12 3.85 12.19
N ALA A 106 4.31 5.13 12.54
CA ALA A 106 4.60 5.49 13.92
C ALA A 106 3.33 5.44 14.78
N LEU A 107 2.18 5.86 14.23
CA LEU A 107 0.88 5.75 14.89
C LEU A 107 0.52 4.30 15.24
N LYS A 108 0.72 3.36 14.31
CA LYS A 108 0.48 1.92 14.53
C LYS A 108 1.27 1.33 15.70
N ARG A 109 2.40 1.95 16.08
CA ARG A 109 3.30 1.49 17.16
C ARG A 109 3.22 2.35 18.42
N LEU A 110 2.45 3.44 18.39
CA LEU A 110 2.34 4.35 19.52
C LEU A 110 1.53 3.67 20.62
N PRO A 111 1.97 3.59 21.88
CA PRO A 111 1.15 3.02 22.94
C PRO A 111 -0.02 3.96 23.32
N PRO A 112 -1.02 3.45 24.07
CA PRO A 112 -2.13 4.25 24.59
C PRO A 112 -1.74 5.40 25.52
N ALA A 113 -0.56 5.32 26.13
CA ALA A 113 -0.08 6.31 27.07
C ALA A 113 -0.07 7.72 26.44
N HIS A 114 -0.64 8.69 27.15
CA HIS A 114 -0.71 10.10 26.77
C HIS A 114 -1.61 10.46 25.58
N ARG A 115 -2.39 9.52 25.01
CA ARG A 115 -3.31 9.81 23.89
C ARG A 115 -4.51 10.68 24.27
N ALA A 116 -5.02 10.57 25.51
CA ALA A 116 -6.28 11.17 25.95
C ALA A 116 -6.35 12.70 25.89
N HIS A 117 -5.22 13.38 25.67
CA HIS A 117 -5.14 14.84 25.55
C HIS A 117 -4.89 15.31 24.12
N TRP A 118 -4.93 14.40 23.14
CA TRP A 118 -4.65 14.68 21.75
C TRP A 118 -5.85 14.38 20.87
N ASP A 119 -6.16 15.30 19.96
CA ASP A 119 -7.07 15.06 18.84
C ASP A 119 -6.29 14.42 17.69
N LEU A 120 -6.67 13.22 17.27
CA LEU A 120 -6.03 12.49 16.19
C LEU A 120 -6.72 12.75 14.85
N PHE A 121 -5.92 13.18 13.88
CA PHE A 121 -6.30 13.22 12.47
C PHE A 121 -5.39 12.27 11.68
N VAL A 122 -6.00 11.29 11.02
CA VAL A 122 -5.32 10.38 10.11
C VAL A 122 -5.64 10.82 8.70
N ASP A 123 -4.67 11.43 8.02
CA ASP A 123 -4.80 11.87 6.63
C ASP A 123 -4.22 10.81 5.70
N GLU A 124 -4.98 10.49 4.64
CA GLU A 124 -4.92 9.26 3.85
C GLU A 124 -5.20 8.01 4.71
N ILE A 125 -6.12 7.15 4.29
CA ILE A 125 -6.52 5.98 5.10
C ILE A 125 -5.43 4.91 5.04
N PRO A 126 -4.88 4.45 6.19
CA PRO A 126 -3.86 3.40 6.20
C PRO A 126 -4.46 2.03 5.85
N SER A 127 -3.64 1.15 5.27
CA SER A 127 -3.96 -0.29 5.19
C SER A 127 -3.89 -0.91 6.59
N VAL A 128 -4.84 -1.81 6.86
CA VAL A 128 -5.03 -2.47 8.15
C VAL A 128 -4.94 -3.99 8.04
N PHE A 129 -4.79 -4.55 6.84
CA PHE A 129 -4.71 -5.98 6.62
C PHE A 129 -3.33 -6.42 6.16
N GLU A 130 -2.82 -7.50 6.75
CA GLU A 130 -1.52 -8.07 6.42
C GLU A 130 -1.61 -9.60 6.33
N CYS A 131 -0.90 -10.19 5.37
CA CYS A 131 -0.78 -11.65 5.22
C CYS A 131 0.68 -12.06 5.48
N LEU A 132 0.89 -12.78 6.57
CA LEU A 132 2.19 -13.30 7.00
C LEU A 132 2.30 -14.77 6.57
N ALA A 133 3.03 -15.02 5.49
CA ALA A 133 3.25 -16.36 4.95
C ALA A 133 4.52 -17.00 5.53
N LEU A 134 4.39 -18.20 6.10
CA LEU A 134 5.50 -18.93 6.74
C LEU A 134 5.67 -20.34 6.14
N LYS A 135 6.92 -20.70 5.83
CA LYS A 135 7.33 -22.05 5.40
C LYS A 135 7.90 -22.85 6.58
N ILE A 136 7.04 -23.25 7.50
CA ILE A 136 7.44 -23.79 8.82
C ILE A 136 6.99 -25.24 9.03
N VAL A 137 6.79 -26.02 7.98
CA VAL A 137 6.28 -27.41 8.06
C VAL A 137 7.06 -28.30 9.04
N LYS A 138 8.36 -28.08 9.24
CA LYS A 138 9.18 -28.86 10.20
C LYS A 138 9.43 -28.17 11.54
N THR A 139 9.26 -26.85 11.58
CA THR A 139 9.66 -25.99 12.70
C THR A 139 8.46 -25.28 13.33
N HIS A 140 7.24 -25.64 12.94
CA HIS A 140 6.02 -24.96 13.39
C HIS A 140 5.84 -25.01 14.90
N ALA A 141 6.28 -26.09 15.55
CA ALA A 141 6.19 -26.29 17.01
C ALA A 141 6.76 -25.10 17.81
N HIS A 142 7.80 -24.43 17.30
CA HIS A 142 8.36 -23.22 17.92
C HIS A 142 7.34 -22.09 18.09
N LEU A 143 6.26 -22.07 17.30
CA LEU A 143 5.15 -21.14 17.45
C LEU A 143 3.87 -21.84 17.91
N THR A 144 3.52 -22.97 17.28
CA THR A 144 2.23 -23.64 17.46
C THR A 144 2.02 -24.18 18.88
N ASP A 145 3.09 -24.48 19.61
CA ASP A 145 3.03 -24.95 21.00
C ASP A 145 2.72 -23.80 21.99
N HIS A 146 2.69 -22.56 21.51
CA HIS A 146 2.45 -21.36 22.31
C HIS A 146 1.18 -20.60 21.94
N ILE A 147 0.39 -21.15 21.02
CA ILE A 147 -0.85 -20.54 20.54
C ILE A 147 -2.00 -21.54 20.54
N GLU A 148 -3.21 -21.03 20.68
CA GLU A 148 -4.45 -21.76 20.58
C GLU A 148 -5.39 -21.11 19.56
N LEU A 149 -6.34 -21.90 19.06
CA LEU A 149 -7.32 -21.45 18.09
C LEU A 149 -8.69 -21.22 18.75
N GLU A 150 -9.30 -20.08 18.44
CA GLU A 150 -10.69 -19.76 18.75
C GLU A 150 -11.49 -19.77 17.44
N ASP A 151 -12.48 -20.65 17.30
CA ASP A 151 -13.30 -20.74 16.09
C ASP A 151 -14.19 -19.50 15.92
N LEU A 152 -14.04 -18.82 14.77
CA LEU A 152 -14.86 -17.67 14.39
C LEU A 152 -15.95 -18.05 13.38
N GLY A 153 -16.03 -19.32 13.00
CA GLY A 153 -16.91 -19.84 11.96
C GLY A 153 -16.37 -19.61 10.56
N ARG A 154 -17.09 -20.14 9.56
CA ARG A 154 -16.73 -20.07 8.12
C ARG A 154 -15.34 -20.65 7.78
N GLY A 155 -14.82 -21.53 8.63
CA GLY A 155 -13.49 -22.12 8.47
C GLY A 155 -12.34 -21.16 8.80
N ILE A 156 -12.60 -20.12 9.60
CA ILE A 156 -11.61 -19.18 10.13
C ILE A 156 -11.49 -19.40 11.63
N SER A 157 -10.26 -19.40 12.14
CA SER A 157 -9.99 -19.33 13.57
C SER A 157 -9.13 -18.11 13.90
N ALA A 158 -9.45 -17.43 14.99
CA ALA A 158 -8.53 -16.49 15.62
C ALA A 158 -7.39 -17.26 16.29
N VAL A 159 -6.19 -16.70 16.22
CA VAL A 159 -5.00 -17.21 16.88
C VAL A 159 -4.79 -16.41 18.16
N LYS A 160 -4.78 -17.09 19.30
CA LYS A 160 -4.54 -16.52 20.62
C LYS A 160 -3.25 -17.09 21.20
N ILE A 161 -2.55 -16.31 22.01
CA ILE A 161 -1.45 -16.85 22.82
C ILE A 161 -2.04 -17.70 23.93
N SER A 162 -1.57 -18.94 24.05
CA SER A 162 -2.06 -19.85 25.09
C SER A 162 -1.81 -19.28 26.50
N PRO A 163 -2.69 -19.56 27.48
CA PRO A 163 -2.50 -19.09 28.86
C PRO A 163 -1.12 -19.45 29.41
N GLY A 164 -0.37 -18.45 29.89
CA GLY A 164 0.99 -18.62 30.42
C GLY A 164 2.11 -18.64 29.37
N HIS A 165 1.81 -18.61 28.07
CA HIS A 165 2.82 -18.73 27.01
C HIS A 165 3.29 -17.38 26.42
N ARG A 166 2.81 -16.25 26.95
CA ARG A 166 3.21 -14.90 26.48
C ARG A 166 4.72 -14.68 26.50
N GLY A 167 5.39 -15.09 27.59
CA GLY A 167 6.85 -14.96 27.70
C GLY A 167 7.60 -15.74 26.62
N ALA A 168 7.10 -16.90 26.20
CA ALA A 168 7.71 -17.67 25.11
C ALA A 168 7.61 -16.94 23.77
N VAL A 169 6.44 -16.34 23.47
CA VAL A 169 6.24 -15.54 22.25
C VAL A 169 7.11 -14.27 22.27
N GLU A 170 7.29 -13.64 23.43
CA GLU A 170 8.21 -12.50 23.59
C GLU A 170 9.68 -12.89 23.34
N ILE A 171 10.10 -14.09 23.79
CA ILE A 171 11.44 -14.61 23.51
C ILE A 171 11.64 -14.83 22.00
N LEU A 172 10.65 -15.41 21.31
CA LEU A 172 10.69 -15.58 19.84
C LEU A 172 10.82 -14.23 19.12
N LEU A 173 10.10 -13.20 19.59
CA LEU A 173 10.19 -11.86 19.01
C LEU A 173 11.56 -11.22 19.23
N ARG A 174 12.11 -11.33 20.45
CA ARG A 174 13.42 -10.74 20.79
C ARG A 174 14.56 -11.40 20.04
N ASN A 175 14.49 -12.73 19.89
CA ASN A 175 15.49 -13.55 19.22
C ASN A 175 16.94 -13.14 19.62
N GLU A 176 17.23 -13.12 20.92
CA GLU A 176 18.51 -12.59 21.45
C GLU A 176 19.73 -13.35 20.91
N SER A 177 19.55 -14.63 20.58
CA SER A 177 20.57 -15.46 19.93
C SER A 177 20.84 -15.10 18.47
N LYS A 178 20.00 -14.25 17.86
CA LYS A 178 20.01 -13.91 16.42
C LYS A 178 19.96 -15.14 15.53
N ASP A 179 19.13 -16.11 15.91
CA ASP A 179 18.93 -17.32 15.13
C ASP A 179 18.11 -17.00 13.86
N GLU A 180 18.65 -17.33 12.70
CA GLU A 180 18.04 -17.02 11.40
C GLU A 180 16.69 -17.71 11.17
N LEU A 181 16.47 -18.89 11.77
CA LEU A 181 15.20 -19.59 11.69
C LEU A 181 14.17 -18.92 12.59
N LEU A 182 14.58 -18.52 13.81
CA LEU A 182 13.68 -17.84 14.74
C LEU A 182 13.29 -16.44 14.25
N GLU A 183 14.17 -15.75 13.52
CA GLU A 183 13.89 -14.45 12.91
C GLU A 183 12.62 -14.47 12.04
N ARG A 184 12.31 -15.60 11.40
CA ARG A 184 11.09 -15.78 10.60
C ARG A 184 9.80 -15.68 11.41
N PHE A 185 9.82 -15.97 12.72
CA PHE A 185 8.66 -15.84 13.59
C PHE A 185 8.48 -14.41 14.12
N GLY A 186 9.49 -13.55 14.04
CA GLY A 186 9.43 -12.17 14.55
C GLY A 186 8.18 -11.39 14.12
N PRO A 187 7.83 -11.33 12.82
CA PRO A 187 6.64 -10.61 12.36
C PRO A 187 5.32 -11.14 12.97
N ILE A 188 5.13 -12.46 13.02
CA ILE A 188 3.91 -13.06 13.57
C ILE A 188 3.85 -12.91 15.09
N SER A 189 4.98 -13.10 15.79
CA SER A 189 5.07 -12.87 17.24
C SER A 189 4.76 -11.42 17.59
N ASN A 190 5.26 -10.46 16.80
CA ASN A 190 4.93 -9.04 16.98
C ASN A 190 3.41 -8.79 16.84
N HIS A 191 2.75 -9.42 15.87
CA HIS A 191 1.31 -9.25 15.66
C HIS A 191 0.46 -9.95 16.72
N LEU A 192 0.93 -11.08 17.26
CA LEU A 192 0.26 -11.80 18.36
C LEU A 192 0.36 -11.07 19.70
N LEU A 193 1.43 -10.29 19.90
CA LEU A 193 1.66 -9.51 21.13
C LEU A 193 1.01 -8.12 21.10
N ASP A 194 0.54 -7.68 19.93
CA ASP A 194 -0.13 -6.41 19.70
C ASP A 194 -1.65 -6.56 19.92
N ASP A 195 -2.13 -6.08 21.07
CA ASP A 195 -3.54 -6.18 21.47
C ASP A 195 -4.49 -5.40 20.54
N SER A 196 -3.96 -4.52 19.67
CA SER A 196 -4.76 -3.84 18.64
C SER A 196 -4.96 -4.68 17.38
N ARG A 197 -4.40 -5.89 17.32
CA ARG A 197 -4.48 -6.78 16.16
C ARG A 197 -5.28 -8.03 16.47
N THR A 198 -6.02 -8.48 15.46
CA THR A 198 -6.59 -9.83 15.43
C THR A 198 -5.83 -10.66 14.40
N VAL A 199 -5.16 -11.70 14.86
CA VAL A 199 -4.46 -12.67 14.02
C VAL A 199 -5.38 -13.87 13.78
N MET A 200 -5.45 -14.36 12.55
CA MET A 200 -6.35 -15.42 12.11
C MET A 200 -5.66 -16.37 11.13
N VAL A 201 -6.22 -17.58 11.01
CA VAL A 201 -5.80 -18.61 10.05
C VAL A 201 -7.01 -19.28 9.43
N GLU A 202 -6.83 -19.88 8.25
CA GLU A 202 -7.79 -20.86 7.73
C GLU A 202 -7.66 -22.16 8.55
N THR A 203 -8.71 -22.55 9.26
CA THR A 203 -8.71 -23.64 10.23
C THR A 203 -8.21 -24.95 9.63
N ALA A 204 -8.70 -25.32 8.45
CA ALA A 204 -8.30 -26.55 7.76
C ALA A 204 -6.81 -26.56 7.38
N CYS A 205 -6.28 -25.42 6.95
CA CYS A 205 -4.86 -25.30 6.60
C CYS A 205 -3.94 -25.39 7.82
N TYR A 206 -4.40 -24.87 8.97
CA TYR A 206 -3.67 -24.96 10.23
C TYR A 206 -3.73 -26.38 10.81
N GLN A 207 -4.89 -27.03 10.79
CA GLN A 207 -5.01 -28.41 11.25
C GLN A 207 -4.14 -29.36 10.41
N ALA A 208 -4.11 -29.18 9.08
CA ALA A 208 -3.24 -29.96 8.22
C ALA A 208 -1.74 -29.78 8.52
N LEU A 209 -1.34 -28.61 9.05
CA LEU A 209 0.02 -28.36 9.52
C LEU A 209 0.31 -29.20 10.79
N LEU A 210 -0.61 -29.18 11.77
CA LEU A 210 -0.46 -29.93 13.01
C LEU A 210 -0.47 -31.45 12.82
N ASP A 211 -1.35 -31.96 11.96
CA ASP A 211 -1.49 -33.40 11.69
C ASP A 211 -0.31 -33.97 10.87
N GLY A 212 0.61 -33.12 10.42
CA GLY A 212 1.72 -33.51 9.53
C GLY A 212 1.26 -33.96 8.14
N THR A 213 -0.02 -33.73 7.79
CA THR A 213 -0.56 -34.07 6.45
C THR A 213 -0.08 -33.08 5.39
N LYS A 214 0.31 -31.87 5.81
CA LYS A 214 0.98 -30.88 4.98
C LYS A 214 2.46 -31.21 4.83
N ARG A 215 2.83 -31.79 3.68
CA ARG A 215 4.23 -32.19 3.39
C ARG A 215 5.11 -31.05 2.87
N GLU A 216 4.49 -30.07 2.22
CA GLU A 216 5.13 -28.89 1.64
C GLU A 216 4.15 -27.69 1.69
N GLY A 217 4.67 -26.48 1.54
CA GLY A 217 3.87 -25.27 1.36
C GLY A 217 3.95 -24.26 2.50
N GLU A 218 3.15 -23.21 2.38
CA GLU A 218 3.11 -22.06 3.28
C GLU A 218 1.85 -22.12 4.15
N ILE A 219 1.97 -21.77 5.43
CA ILE A 219 0.82 -21.40 6.26
C ILE A 219 0.70 -19.87 6.24
N ASN A 220 -0.53 -19.37 6.09
CA ASN A 220 -0.80 -17.95 6.06
C ASN A 220 -1.50 -17.55 7.35
N PHE A 221 -0.89 -16.59 8.05
CA PHE A 221 -1.52 -15.88 9.15
C PHE A 221 -2.01 -14.53 8.62
N PHE A 222 -3.28 -14.24 8.84
CA PHE A 222 -3.92 -13.01 8.42
C PHE A 222 -4.09 -12.10 9.63
N SER A 223 -3.58 -10.89 9.57
CA SER A 223 -3.63 -9.93 10.66
C SER A 223 -4.46 -8.72 10.25
N ILE A 224 -5.46 -8.39 11.06
CA ILE A 224 -6.24 -7.17 10.93
C ILE A 224 -5.92 -6.26 12.11
N LEU A 225 -5.48 -5.04 11.82
CA LEU A 225 -5.36 -3.95 12.78
C LEU A 225 -6.76 -3.37 13.06
N GLY A 226 -7.24 -3.51 14.29
CA GLY A 226 -8.56 -3.08 14.73
C GLY A 226 -8.60 -1.63 15.22
N PRO A 227 -9.80 -1.05 15.43
CA PRO A 227 -9.98 0.33 15.89
C PRO A 227 -9.24 0.68 17.19
N GLU A 228 -8.87 -0.32 17.98
CA GLU A 228 -8.09 -0.19 19.20
C GLU A 228 -6.77 0.59 18.97
N PHE A 229 -6.20 0.54 17.77
CA PHE A 229 -4.97 1.29 17.44
C PHE A 229 -5.16 2.81 17.47
N VAL A 230 -6.39 3.30 17.27
CA VAL A 230 -6.76 4.73 17.34
C VAL A 230 -7.64 5.06 18.54
N GLN A 231 -7.86 4.14 19.46
CA GLN A 231 -8.59 4.44 20.70
C GLN A 231 -7.75 5.28 21.67
N ASP A 232 -8.41 5.77 22.73
CA ASP A 232 -7.85 6.57 23.82
C ASP A 232 -7.38 7.99 23.42
N PHE A 233 -7.63 8.44 22.20
CA PHE A 233 -7.51 9.85 21.83
C PHE A 233 -8.72 10.66 22.28
N ASN A 234 -8.55 11.98 22.45
CA ASN A 234 -9.65 12.88 22.80
C ASN A 234 -10.73 12.88 21.69
N SER A 235 -10.30 12.85 20.44
CA SER A 235 -11.15 12.62 19.27
C SER A 235 -10.33 11.95 18.16
N VAL A 236 -11.03 11.28 17.23
CA VAL A 236 -10.40 10.60 16.09
C VAL A 236 -11.13 10.98 14.82
N THR A 237 -10.38 11.43 13.83
CA THR A 237 -10.87 11.71 12.48
C THR A 237 -10.04 10.99 11.43
N LEU A 238 -10.69 10.15 10.63
CA LEU A 238 -10.09 9.46 9.48
C LEU A 238 -10.41 10.20 8.17
N MET A 239 -9.41 10.55 7.38
CA MET A 239 -9.58 11.34 6.18
C MET A 239 -9.02 10.61 4.97
N GLY A 240 -9.82 10.52 3.90
CA GLY A 240 -9.41 9.82 2.70
C GLY A 240 -10.22 10.20 1.49
N ALA A 241 -9.65 9.98 0.32
CA ALA A 241 -10.44 9.95 -0.89
C ALA A 241 -11.27 8.67 -0.93
N ASN A 242 -12.57 8.81 -1.24
CA ASN A 242 -13.51 7.68 -1.29
C ASN A 242 -13.39 6.77 -0.06
N ALA A 243 -13.26 7.34 1.15
CA ALA A 243 -12.81 6.63 2.35
C ALA A 243 -13.64 5.36 2.64
N ARG A 244 -14.95 5.40 2.38
CA ARG A 244 -15.86 4.26 2.56
C ARG A 244 -15.54 3.03 1.70
N GLU A 245 -14.76 3.22 0.64
CA GLU A 245 -14.34 2.16 -0.29
C GLU A 245 -12.89 1.72 -0.05
N THR A 246 -12.29 2.11 1.08
CA THR A 246 -10.96 1.66 1.50
C THR A 246 -11.03 0.37 2.31
N GLU A 247 -9.90 -0.36 2.36
CA GLU A 247 -9.76 -1.60 3.12
C GLU A 247 -10.14 -1.45 4.60
N LEU A 248 -9.74 -0.35 5.25
CA LEU A 248 -10.07 -0.06 6.65
C LEU A 248 -11.58 0.02 6.85
N PHE A 249 -12.29 0.83 6.06
CA PHE A 249 -13.74 0.97 6.19
C PHE A 249 -14.47 -0.33 5.86
N ALA A 250 -13.98 -1.10 4.87
CA ALA A 250 -14.57 -2.38 4.52
C ALA A 250 -14.45 -3.39 5.67
N LEU A 251 -13.29 -3.49 6.31
CA LEU A 251 -13.04 -4.45 7.39
C LEU A 251 -13.63 -4.01 8.73
N TRP A 252 -13.50 -2.73 9.08
CA TRP A 252 -14.04 -2.19 10.33
C TRP A 252 -15.56 -2.07 10.27
N GLY A 253 -16.14 -1.80 9.10
CA GLY A 253 -17.59 -1.73 8.93
C GLY A 253 -18.33 -3.06 9.15
N ILE A 254 -17.62 -4.19 9.19
CA ILE A 254 -18.19 -5.50 9.56
C ILE A 254 -18.48 -5.55 11.06
N ARG A 255 -17.77 -4.76 11.87
CA ARG A 255 -17.92 -4.73 13.33
C ARG A 255 -19.10 -3.88 13.76
N ARG A 256 -19.90 -4.39 14.70
CA ARG A 256 -21.09 -3.68 15.24
C ARG A 256 -20.75 -2.64 16.31
N ASP A 257 -19.53 -2.65 16.84
CA ASP A 257 -19.06 -1.77 17.90
C ASP A 257 -18.42 -0.47 17.40
N ILE A 258 -18.45 -0.20 16.08
CA ILE A 258 -17.90 1.00 15.45
C ILE A 258 -19.01 1.83 14.81
N ASP A 259 -19.04 3.12 15.13
CA ASP A 259 -19.95 4.10 14.54
C ASP A 259 -19.14 5.16 13.76
N PHE A 260 -19.21 5.10 12.43
CA PHE A 260 -18.56 6.06 11.54
C PHE A 260 -19.48 7.24 11.26
N VAL A 261 -19.10 8.43 11.75
CA VAL A 261 -19.89 9.66 11.58
C VAL A 261 -19.14 10.70 10.76
N PRO A 262 -19.79 11.42 9.82
CA PRO A 262 -19.13 12.52 9.12
C PRO A 262 -18.57 13.55 10.10
N HIS A 263 -17.37 14.07 9.83
CA HIS A 263 -16.82 15.15 10.65
C HIS A 263 -17.62 16.44 10.43
N PRO A 264 -18.12 17.11 11.48
CA PRO A 264 -19.12 18.18 11.35
C PRO A 264 -18.59 19.45 10.68
N LEU A 265 -17.31 19.78 10.88
CA LEU A 265 -16.68 21.00 10.35
C LEU A 265 -15.94 20.76 9.03
N LEU A 266 -14.96 19.85 9.02
CA LEU A 266 -14.14 19.55 7.83
C LEU A 266 -14.97 19.20 6.59
N THR A 267 -16.04 18.43 6.74
CA THR A 267 -16.88 18.04 5.59
C THR A 267 -17.50 19.26 4.91
N LYS A 268 -17.88 20.31 5.65
CA LYS A 268 -18.51 21.52 5.09
C LYS A 268 -17.52 22.47 4.42
N GLY A 269 -16.23 22.39 4.76
CA GLY A 269 -15.19 23.26 4.20
C GLY A 269 -14.60 22.76 2.88
N LEU A 270 -15.05 21.62 2.36
CA LEU A 270 -14.50 21.03 1.14
C LEU A 270 -14.82 21.90 -0.08
N ARG A 271 -13.91 21.93 -1.05
CA ARG A 271 -14.11 22.68 -2.31
C ARG A 271 -15.27 22.10 -3.12
N TYR A 272 -15.40 20.79 -3.11
CA TYR A 272 -16.46 20.04 -3.79
C TYR A 272 -16.61 18.65 -3.15
N HIS A 273 -17.79 18.07 -3.28
CA HIS A 273 -18.15 16.75 -2.74
C HIS A 273 -18.17 15.64 -3.79
N GLU A 274 -18.29 16.03 -5.06
CA GLU A 274 -18.33 15.15 -6.22
C GLU A 274 -17.54 15.83 -7.35
N HIS A 275 -16.98 15.03 -8.26
CA HIS A 275 -16.29 15.58 -9.42
C HIS A 275 -17.30 16.15 -10.42
N GLN A 276 -17.09 17.39 -10.84
CA GLN A 276 -17.98 18.11 -11.77
C GLN A 276 -17.44 18.19 -13.19
N ASN A 277 -16.22 17.70 -13.41
CA ASN A 277 -15.47 17.80 -14.67
C ASN A 277 -15.43 16.48 -15.46
N GLY A 278 -16.47 15.65 -15.33
CA GLY A 278 -16.51 14.35 -16.00
C GLY A 278 -16.75 14.45 -17.49
N ASP A 279 -17.44 15.48 -17.98
CA ASP A 279 -17.61 15.79 -19.41
C ASP A 279 -16.27 15.94 -20.17
N ARG A 280 -15.20 16.30 -19.47
CA ARG A 280 -13.83 16.38 -20.02
C ARG A 280 -13.12 15.03 -20.06
N LEU A 281 -13.62 14.01 -19.37
CA LEU A 281 -12.92 12.75 -19.14
C LEU A 281 -13.39 11.65 -20.10
N THR A 282 -12.44 11.10 -20.85
CA THR A 282 -12.61 9.80 -21.52
C THR A 282 -11.70 8.77 -20.88
N VAL A 283 -12.29 7.69 -20.35
CA VAL A 283 -11.55 6.53 -19.82
C VAL A 283 -11.59 5.40 -20.83
N HIS A 284 -10.44 5.15 -21.44
CA HIS A 284 -10.24 4.03 -22.33
C HIS A 284 -9.84 2.77 -21.59
N TYR A 285 -10.38 1.64 -22.04
CA TYR A 285 -9.92 0.32 -21.59
C TYR A 285 -9.42 -0.53 -22.76
N LEU A 286 -8.46 -1.41 -22.47
CA LEU A 286 -7.82 -2.28 -23.47
C LEU A 286 -8.54 -3.64 -23.57
N PHE A 287 -8.95 -4.19 -22.42
CA PHE A 287 -9.48 -5.55 -22.31
C PHE A 287 -10.80 -5.59 -21.54
N GLU A 288 -11.71 -6.48 -21.96
CA GLU A 288 -12.94 -6.78 -21.21
C GLU A 288 -12.64 -7.49 -19.88
N ARG A 289 -11.51 -8.22 -19.81
CA ARG A 289 -11.11 -9.00 -18.64
C ARG A 289 -10.18 -8.23 -17.71
N GLU A 290 -10.12 -8.70 -16.48
CA GLU A 290 -9.25 -8.19 -15.42
C GLU A 290 -7.75 -8.22 -15.77
N TRP A 291 -7.03 -7.22 -15.25
CA TRP A 291 -5.58 -7.11 -15.39
C TRP A 291 -4.87 -7.74 -14.18
N SER A 292 -3.74 -8.40 -14.42
CA SER A 292 -2.91 -8.96 -13.37
C SER A 292 -1.45 -9.05 -13.82
N ILE A 293 -0.53 -9.15 -12.87
CA ILE A 293 0.90 -9.35 -13.18
C ILE A 293 1.08 -10.62 -14.01
N SER A 294 0.48 -11.74 -13.60
CA SER A 294 0.57 -13.00 -14.34
C SER A 294 0.13 -12.86 -15.80
N ARG A 295 -1.01 -12.21 -16.02
CA ARG A 295 -1.53 -11.94 -17.36
C ARG A 295 -0.59 -11.05 -18.16
N SER A 296 -0.07 -9.98 -17.55
CA SER A 296 0.85 -9.03 -18.19
C SER A 296 2.14 -9.68 -18.68
N GLN A 297 2.57 -10.79 -18.07
CA GLN A 297 3.78 -11.53 -18.42
C GLN A 297 3.52 -12.67 -19.42
N THR A 298 2.31 -12.80 -19.95
CA THR A 298 2.00 -13.80 -20.98
C THR A 298 2.72 -13.42 -22.27
N GLU A 299 3.55 -14.31 -22.80
CA GLU A 299 4.30 -14.10 -24.04
C GLU A 299 3.42 -14.40 -25.26
N ASN A 300 3.54 -13.56 -26.27
CA ASN A 300 2.96 -13.80 -27.58
C ASN A 300 3.92 -14.72 -28.37
N ASP A 301 3.42 -15.86 -28.84
CA ASP A 301 4.21 -16.85 -29.58
C ASP A 301 4.79 -16.26 -30.89
N ASP A 302 4.12 -15.27 -31.50
CA ASP A 302 4.52 -14.72 -32.80
C ASP A 302 5.56 -13.61 -32.68
N THR A 303 5.46 -12.76 -31.65
CA THR A 303 6.35 -11.60 -31.46
C THR A 303 7.45 -11.86 -30.42
N GLY A 304 7.28 -12.87 -29.55
CA GLY A 304 8.14 -13.12 -28.40
C GLY A 304 8.05 -12.06 -27.31
N MET A 305 7.15 -11.08 -27.45
CA MET A 305 6.92 -10.02 -26.48
C MET A 305 5.88 -10.45 -25.45
N THR A 306 6.03 -9.95 -24.23
CA THR A 306 4.98 -10.05 -23.22
C THR A 306 3.81 -9.14 -23.57
N LEU A 307 2.61 -9.50 -23.12
CA LEU A 307 1.40 -8.66 -23.29
C LEU A 307 1.61 -7.24 -22.74
N LEU A 308 2.38 -7.10 -21.65
CA LEU A 308 2.73 -5.80 -21.09
C LEU A 308 3.53 -4.93 -22.07
N GLU A 309 4.52 -5.51 -22.75
CA GLU A 309 5.35 -4.78 -23.72
C GLU A 309 4.52 -4.37 -24.93
N GLU A 310 3.65 -5.24 -25.45
CA GLU A 310 2.77 -4.89 -26.57
C GLU A 310 1.74 -3.81 -26.18
N VAL A 311 1.23 -3.84 -24.94
CA VAL A 311 0.41 -2.75 -24.38
C VAL A 311 1.22 -1.45 -24.29
N GLY A 312 2.47 -1.52 -23.87
CA GLY A 312 3.40 -0.39 -23.84
C GLY A 312 3.56 0.26 -25.21
N ASP A 313 3.89 -0.55 -26.22
CA ASP A 313 4.04 -0.12 -27.61
C ASP A 313 2.75 0.47 -28.19
N TYR A 314 1.60 -0.11 -27.83
CA TYR A 314 0.31 0.45 -28.23
C TYR A 314 0.08 1.83 -27.61
N ILE A 315 0.28 1.99 -26.30
CA ILE A 315 0.11 3.27 -25.59
C ILE A 315 1.06 4.33 -26.14
N GLN A 316 2.32 3.99 -26.39
CA GLN A 316 3.31 4.91 -26.97
C GLN A 316 2.86 5.42 -28.35
N ARG A 317 2.32 4.54 -29.19
CA ARG A 317 1.78 4.89 -30.51
C ARG A 317 0.50 5.70 -30.40
N PHE A 318 -0.38 5.35 -29.46
CA PHE A 318 -1.65 6.04 -29.23
C PHE A 318 -1.44 7.49 -28.83
N PHE A 319 -0.47 7.74 -27.93
CA PHE A 319 -0.09 9.09 -27.51
C PHE A 319 1.07 9.67 -28.32
N ALA A 320 1.35 9.19 -29.54
CA ALA A 320 2.47 9.68 -30.32
C ALA A 320 2.40 11.22 -30.51
N GLY A 321 3.44 11.92 -30.06
CA GLY A 321 3.49 13.39 -30.10
C GLY A 321 2.78 14.10 -28.93
N GLN A 322 2.18 13.36 -28.00
CA GLN A 322 1.54 13.88 -26.80
C GLN A 322 2.23 13.38 -25.54
N ARG A 323 2.52 14.30 -24.61
CA ARG A 323 3.02 13.94 -23.27
C ARG A 323 1.91 13.28 -22.45
N PHE A 324 2.23 12.20 -21.74
CA PHE A 324 1.31 11.52 -20.84
C PHE A 324 2.04 11.06 -19.57
N LEU A 325 1.32 11.08 -18.45
CA LEU A 325 1.81 10.49 -17.21
C LEU A 325 1.58 8.97 -17.24
N TRP A 326 2.38 8.21 -16.50
CA TRP A 326 2.17 6.77 -16.44
C TRP A 326 2.47 6.15 -15.09
N VAL A 327 1.78 5.06 -14.77
CA VAL A 327 1.99 4.27 -13.56
C VAL A 327 2.01 2.78 -13.89
N ALA A 328 2.96 2.05 -13.31
CA ALA A 328 3.12 0.61 -13.48
C ALA A 328 3.73 -0.01 -12.22
N ASN A 329 3.65 -1.33 -12.08
CA ASN A 329 4.33 -2.04 -10.98
C ASN A 329 5.86 -1.80 -11.02
N LYS A 330 6.53 -1.91 -9.88
CA LYS A 330 7.99 -1.73 -9.78
C LYS A 330 8.79 -2.70 -10.67
N SER A 331 8.29 -3.90 -10.93
CA SER A 331 8.93 -4.86 -11.85
C SER A 331 8.83 -4.46 -13.33
N ALA A 332 7.87 -3.61 -13.68
CA ALA A 332 7.61 -3.12 -15.04
C ALA A 332 8.37 -1.83 -15.39
N ASP A 333 9.26 -1.37 -14.49
CA ASP A 333 9.94 -0.07 -14.51
C ASP A 333 10.89 0.14 -15.70
N MET A 334 11.29 -0.93 -16.39
CA MET A 334 12.56 -0.88 -17.11
C MET A 334 12.49 -0.42 -18.57
N MET A 335 11.33 -0.36 -19.25
CA MET A 335 11.36 -0.29 -20.73
C MET A 335 10.28 0.54 -21.45
N MET A 336 9.35 1.21 -20.76
CA MET A 336 8.11 1.65 -21.44
C MET A 336 8.15 3.12 -21.89
N PHE A 337 8.38 4.08 -20.98
CA PHE A 337 8.11 5.51 -21.23
C PHE A 337 9.11 6.45 -20.51
N ASP A 338 8.99 7.77 -20.73
CA ASP A 338 9.82 8.78 -20.06
C ASP A 338 9.69 8.69 -18.53
N ARG A 339 10.81 8.49 -17.84
CA ARG A 339 10.85 8.35 -16.38
C ARG A 339 10.44 9.62 -15.64
N ASN A 340 10.58 10.80 -16.24
CA ASN A 340 10.16 12.06 -15.63
C ASN A 340 8.64 12.17 -15.49
N ASP A 341 7.90 11.47 -16.34
CA ASP A 341 6.44 11.45 -16.33
C ASP A 341 5.85 10.26 -15.56
N ARG A 342 6.72 9.51 -14.87
CA ARG A 342 6.30 8.36 -14.09
C ARG A 342 5.74 8.78 -12.74
N LEU A 343 4.51 8.37 -12.49
CA LEU A 343 3.87 8.43 -11.20
C LEU A 343 4.27 7.21 -10.35
N PRO A 344 4.56 7.39 -9.05
CA PRO A 344 4.78 6.25 -8.18
C PRO A 344 3.49 5.47 -7.98
N ALA A 345 3.62 4.15 -7.83
CA ALA A 345 2.49 3.24 -7.57
C ALA A 345 1.60 3.68 -6.39
N VAL A 346 2.22 4.33 -5.39
CA VAL A 346 1.53 5.01 -4.29
C VAL A 346 1.74 6.51 -4.47
N SER A 347 0.77 7.18 -5.10
CA SER A 347 0.89 8.60 -5.50
C SER A 347 0.35 9.60 -4.46
N HIS A 348 0.04 9.18 -3.23
CA HIS A 348 -0.53 10.09 -2.21
C HIS A 348 0.32 11.36 -2.04
N GLY A 349 -0.36 12.52 -2.05
CA GLY A 349 0.29 13.79 -1.79
C GLY A 349 1.15 14.44 -2.88
N LEU A 350 1.41 13.79 -4.01
CA LEU A 350 2.24 14.38 -5.08
C LEU A 350 1.43 15.38 -5.91
N ASN A 351 1.66 16.68 -5.71
CA ASN A 351 0.99 17.76 -6.43
C ASN A 351 2.03 18.62 -7.16
N GLU A 352 2.84 17.97 -8.00
CA GLU A 352 3.88 18.69 -8.74
C GLU A 352 3.27 19.45 -9.92
N PRO A 353 3.61 20.74 -10.13
CA PRO A 353 3.03 21.54 -11.19
C PRO A 353 3.13 20.89 -12.58
N HIS A 354 4.25 20.19 -12.84
CA HIS A 354 4.48 19.53 -14.12
C HIS A 354 3.59 18.30 -14.35
N PHE A 355 3.09 17.64 -13.30
CA PHE A 355 2.08 16.58 -13.42
C PHE A 355 0.69 17.16 -13.65
N ILE A 356 0.32 18.19 -12.89
CA ILE A 356 -1.00 18.83 -13.00
C ILE A 356 -1.22 19.43 -14.40
N ALA A 357 -0.15 19.89 -15.07
CA ALA A 357 -0.22 20.38 -16.43
C ALA A 357 -0.47 19.29 -17.51
N CYS A 358 -0.46 18.00 -17.14
CA CYS A 358 -0.69 16.91 -18.10
C CYS A 358 -2.18 16.60 -18.28
N HIS A 359 -2.56 16.20 -19.50
CA HIS A 359 -3.93 15.86 -19.89
C HIS A 359 -4.11 14.40 -20.32
N ALA A 360 -3.08 13.58 -20.15
CA ALA A 360 -3.13 12.16 -20.46
C ALA A 360 -2.47 11.34 -19.36
N VAL A 361 -3.07 10.19 -19.03
CA VAL A 361 -2.51 9.24 -18.07
C VAL A 361 -2.70 7.80 -18.57
N ALA A 362 -1.66 6.99 -18.48
CA ALA A 362 -1.72 5.54 -18.71
C ALA A 362 -1.43 4.78 -17.40
N SER A 363 -2.39 3.99 -16.93
CA SER A 363 -2.19 3.05 -15.83
C SER A 363 -2.07 1.64 -16.38
N THR A 364 -0.97 0.96 -16.08
CA THR A 364 -0.80 -0.48 -16.30
C THR A 364 -0.53 -1.22 -14.99
N ILE A 365 -0.80 -0.56 -13.86
CA ILE A 365 -0.59 -1.15 -12.54
C ILE A 365 -1.55 -2.33 -12.32
N ALA A 366 -1.01 -3.42 -11.81
CA ALA A 366 -1.74 -4.59 -11.38
C ALA A 366 -1.49 -4.78 -9.88
N LEU A 367 -2.34 -4.17 -9.06
CA LEU A 367 -2.35 -4.43 -7.62
C LEU A 367 -3.44 -5.43 -7.32
N VAL A 368 -3.06 -6.61 -6.84
CA VAL A 368 -3.99 -7.66 -6.42
C VAL A 368 -3.50 -8.27 -5.12
N HIS A 369 -4.43 -8.60 -4.23
CA HIS A 369 -4.13 -9.50 -3.14
C HIS A 369 -3.67 -10.86 -3.70
N ASN A 370 -2.73 -11.51 -3.01
CA ASN A 370 -2.40 -12.89 -3.35
C ASN A 370 -3.63 -13.79 -3.17
N HIS A 371 -3.64 -14.97 -3.80
CA HIS A 371 -4.81 -15.85 -3.78
C HIS A 371 -5.28 -16.21 -2.35
N ALA A 372 -4.34 -16.42 -1.43
CA ALA A 372 -4.66 -16.72 -0.02
C ALA A 372 -5.38 -15.55 0.67
N SER A 373 -4.89 -14.33 0.46
CA SER A 373 -5.47 -13.10 0.98
C SER A 373 -6.84 -12.81 0.38
N ALA A 374 -6.99 -12.94 -0.94
CA ALA A 374 -8.28 -12.73 -1.60
C ALA A 374 -9.33 -13.74 -1.13
N LYS A 375 -8.96 -15.02 -1.05
CA LYS A 375 -9.82 -16.07 -0.48
C LYS A 375 -10.22 -15.74 0.97
N PHE A 376 -9.26 -15.33 1.79
CA PHE A 376 -9.52 -15.00 3.19
C PHE A 376 -10.46 -13.80 3.36
N LEU A 377 -10.23 -12.72 2.61
CA LEU A 377 -11.12 -11.56 2.59
C LEU A 377 -12.54 -11.93 2.13
N ALA A 378 -12.66 -12.86 1.16
CA ALA A 378 -13.96 -13.38 0.74
C ALA A 378 -14.65 -14.20 1.85
N MET A 379 -13.91 -14.98 2.63
CA MET A 379 -14.46 -15.69 3.80
C MET A 379 -14.97 -14.71 4.88
N LEU A 380 -14.32 -13.53 5.02
CA LEU A 380 -14.80 -12.42 5.85
C LEU A 380 -16.02 -11.68 5.26
N GLY A 381 -16.41 -11.99 4.02
CA GLY A 381 -17.62 -11.47 3.37
C GLY A 381 -17.38 -10.35 2.36
N LEU A 382 -16.13 -10.05 1.99
CA LEU A 382 -15.86 -9.11 0.91
C LEU A 382 -16.09 -9.77 -0.46
N THR A 383 -16.72 -9.05 -1.37
CA THR A 383 -16.87 -9.49 -2.76
C THR A 383 -15.58 -9.27 -3.56
N ASP A 384 -15.40 -10.02 -4.65
CA ASP A 384 -14.25 -9.83 -5.57
C ASP A 384 -14.12 -8.38 -6.05
N SER A 385 -15.24 -7.71 -6.33
CA SER A 385 -15.27 -6.30 -6.74
C SER A 385 -14.78 -5.37 -5.62
N GLN A 386 -15.19 -5.61 -4.37
CA GLN A 386 -14.69 -4.85 -3.22
C GLN A 386 -13.20 -5.08 -3.01
N ILE A 387 -12.73 -6.32 -3.07
CA ILE A 387 -11.30 -6.68 -2.91
C ILE A 387 -10.45 -5.97 -3.97
N ARG A 388 -10.93 -5.88 -5.22
CA ARG A 388 -10.26 -5.12 -6.29
C ARG A 388 -10.30 -3.62 -6.07
N THR A 389 -11.46 -3.11 -5.65
CA THR A 389 -11.67 -1.68 -5.40
C THR A 389 -10.70 -1.16 -4.35
N VAL A 390 -10.61 -1.83 -3.19
CA VAL A 390 -9.82 -1.35 -2.04
C VAL A 390 -8.32 -1.26 -2.33
N ILE A 391 -7.80 -2.05 -3.29
CA ILE A 391 -6.37 -2.11 -3.59
C ILE A 391 -6.00 -1.50 -4.94
N CYS A 392 -6.68 -1.90 -6.03
CA CYS A 392 -6.30 -1.53 -7.38
C CYS A 392 -6.96 -0.22 -7.79
N TYR A 393 -8.30 -0.19 -7.83
CA TYR A 393 -9.01 0.93 -8.46
C TYR A 393 -8.81 2.23 -7.69
N GLN A 394 -8.76 2.19 -6.36
CA GLN A 394 -8.39 3.36 -5.56
C GLN A 394 -6.99 3.88 -5.89
N SER A 395 -6.01 2.98 -6.05
CA SER A 395 -4.63 3.36 -6.40
C SER A 395 -4.56 3.99 -7.80
N GLU A 396 -5.27 3.42 -8.78
CA GLU A 396 -5.38 3.96 -10.14
C GLU A 396 -6.01 5.34 -10.13
N TYR A 397 -7.13 5.51 -9.43
CA TYR A 397 -7.78 6.81 -9.25
C TYR A 397 -6.83 7.83 -8.61
N GLN A 398 -6.07 7.46 -7.57
CA GLN A 398 -5.10 8.37 -6.95
C GLN A 398 -3.99 8.81 -7.91
N ALA A 399 -3.55 7.92 -8.82
CA ALA A 399 -2.55 8.23 -9.84
C ALA A 399 -3.15 9.14 -10.93
N ILE A 400 -4.35 8.83 -11.42
CA ILE A 400 -5.07 9.64 -12.41
C ILE A 400 -5.30 11.06 -11.90
N MET A 401 -5.61 11.22 -10.62
CA MET A 401 -5.83 12.52 -9.97
C MET A 401 -4.54 13.34 -9.72
N ARG A 402 -3.44 13.00 -10.41
CA ARG A 402 -2.20 13.79 -10.48
C ARG A 402 -2.11 14.64 -11.74
N CYS A 403 -2.96 14.39 -12.73
CA CYS A 403 -3.08 15.19 -13.93
C CYS A 403 -4.03 16.39 -13.74
N SER A 404 -4.29 17.11 -14.83
CA SER A 404 -5.18 18.28 -14.89
C SER A 404 -6.64 18.04 -14.47
N LEU A 405 -7.10 16.79 -14.30
CA LEU A 405 -8.41 16.50 -13.68
C LEU A 405 -8.49 16.96 -12.22
N ARG A 406 -7.33 17.10 -11.57
CA ARG A 406 -7.24 17.60 -10.19
C ARG A 406 -7.61 19.09 -10.09
N ASP A 407 -7.41 19.83 -11.16
CA ASP A 407 -7.74 21.24 -11.23
C ASP A 407 -9.20 21.37 -11.72
N PRO A 408 -10.13 21.82 -10.85
CA PRO A 408 -11.52 21.99 -11.24
C PRO A 408 -11.71 23.09 -12.28
N ASP A 409 -10.77 24.04 -12.36
CA ASP A 409 -10.85 25.18 -13.28
C ASP A 409 -10.23 24.89 -14.65
N ALA A 410 -9.54 23.75 -14.79
CA ALA A 410 -9.04 23.33 -16.08
C ALA A 410 -10.20 23.01 -17.04
N ILE A 411 -9.99 23.22 -18.35
CA ILE A 411 -11.02 22.97 -19.38
C ILE A 411 -10.57 21.95 -20.43
N ALA A 412 -9.27 21.66 -20.50
CA ALA A 412 -8.73 20.74 -21.49
C ALA A 412 -9.33 19.33 -21.32
N PRO A 413 -9.68 18.64 -22.43
CA PRO A 413 -10.06 17.23 -22.40
C PRO A 413 -8.97 16.37 -21.79
N VAL A 414 -9.34 15.32 -21.07
CA VAL A 414 -8.42 14.39 -20.43
C VAL A 414 -8.68 12.97 -20.90
N ILE A 415 -7.60 12.30 -21.28
CA ILE A 415 -7.62 10.93 -21.79
C ILE A 415 -6.90 10.02 -20.80
N ILE A 416 -7.60 8.99 -20.33
CA ILE A 416 -7.04 8.00 -19.43
C ILE A 416 -7.05 6.64 -20.13
N ILE A 417 -5.97 5.87 -20.04
CA ILE A 417 -5.93 4.47 -20.46
C ILE A 417 -5.73 3.60 -19.21
N VAL A 418 -6.63 2.65 -19.00
CA VAL A 418 -6.49 1.56 -18.02
C VAL A 418 -6.63 0.21 -18.72
N PRO A 419 -6.13 -0.90 -18.15
CA PRO A 419 -6.11 -2.14 -18.91
C PRO A 419 -7.48 -2.84 -18.91
N SER A 420 -8.22 -2.82 -17.79
CA SER A 420 -9.48 -3.55 -17.65
C SER A 420 -10.72 -2.65 -17.71
N ARG A 421 -11.80 -3.17 -18.30
CA ARG A 421 -13.11 -2.50 -18.34
C ARG A 421 -13.65 -2.16 -16.96
N ALA A 422 -13.57 -3.08 -16.00
CA ALA A 422 -14.09 -2.86 -14.65
C ALA A 422 -13.40 -1.70 -13.93
N SER A 423 -12.08 -1.51 -14.15
CA SER A 423 -11.37 -0.33 -13.65
C SER A 423 -11.88 0.95 -14.34
N ALA A 424 -12.03 0.92 -15.67
CA ALA A 424 -12.50 2.08 -16.43
C ALA A 424 -13.92 2.52 -16.00
N GLU A 425 -14.84 1.57 -15.86
CA GLU A 425 -16.21 1.84 -15.41
C GLU A 425 -16.24 2.36 -13.97
N TRP A 426 -15.43 1.78 -13.06
CA TRP A 426 -15.36 2.26 -11.68
C TRP A 426 -14.79 3.68 -11.58
N ILE A 427 -13.72 3.98 -12.34
CA ILE A 427 -13.12 5.31 -12.39
C ILE A 427 -14.12 6.31 -12.96
N ALA A 428 -14.70 6.03 -14.13
CA ALA A 428 -15.69 6.90 -14.77
C ALA A 428 -16.91 7.12 -13.88
N GLY A 429 -17.32 6.11 -13.10
CA GLY A 429 -18.39 6.22 -12.10
C GLY A 429 -18.12 7.26 -10.99
N LYS A 430 -16.87 7.74 -10.82
CA LYS A 430 -16.55 8.85 -9.91
C LYS A 430 -16.73 10.23 -10.53
N PHE A 431 -16.94 10.31 -11.84
CA PHE A 431 -17.00 11.55 -12.62
C PHE A 431 -18.29 11.58 -13.44
N ALA A 432 -19.29 12.33 -12.98
CA ALA A 432 -20.54 12.46 -13.72
C ALA A 432 -20.28 13.03 -15.13
N GLY A 433 -20.79 12.34 -16.16
CA GLY A 433 -20.59 12.72 -17.57
C GLY A 433 -19.35 12.13 -18.25
N ALA A 434 -18.51 11.37 -17.54
CA ALA A 434 -17.35 10.72 -18.15
C ALA A 434 -17.72 9.65 -19.18
N ALA A 435 -16.98 9.62 -20.28
CA ALA A 435 -17.12 8.62 -21.32
C ALA A 435 -16.23 7.40 -21.03
N VAL A 436 -16.72 6.21 -21.38
CA VAL A 436 -15.95 4.96 -21.33
C VAL A 436 -15.92 4.34 -22.73
N SER A 437 -14.73 3.96 -23.22
CA SER A 437 -14.59 3.37 -24.57
C SER A 437 -13.52 2.29 -24.62
N LYS A 438 -13.82 1.16 -25.27
CA LYS A 438 -12.80 0.16 -25.61
C LYS A 438 -11.85 0.72 -26.67
N LEU A 439 -10.55 0.44 -26.57
CA LEU A 439 -9.59 0.66 -27.64
C LEU A 439 -9.41 -0.63 -28.45
N SER A 440 -9.53 -0.51 -29.78
CA SER A 440 -9.29 -1.62 -30.71
C SER A 440 -7.79 -1.80 -30.92
N THR A 441 -7.18 -2.67 -30.10
CA THR A 441 -5.71 -2.81 -30.04
C THR A 441 -5.14 -3.97 -30.85
N GLY A 442 -5.98 -4.98 -31.16
CA GLY A 442 -5.52 -6.26 -31.72
C GLY A 442 -4.80 -7.17 -30.70
N LEU A 443 -4.76 -6.78 -29.42
CA LEU A 443 -4.07 -7.51 -28.35
C LEU A 443 -4.93 -8.58 -27.67
N ASP A 444 -6.12 -8.84 -28.18
CA ASP A 444 -7.03 -9.89 -27.70
C ASP A 444 -6.59 -11.32 -28.13
N TRP A 445 -5.35 -11.49 -28.61
CA TRP A 445 -4.81 -12.77 -29.06
C TRP A 445 -4.73 -13.83 -27.94
N GLU A 446 -4.66 -13.43 -26.66
CA GLU A 446 -4.72 -14.37 -25.53
C GLU A 446 -6.05 -15.14 -25.48
N VAL A 447 -7.11 -14.61 -26.10
CA VAL A 447 -8.46 -15.18 -26.07
C VAL A 447 -8.54 -16.41 -27.02
N GLY A 448 -7.51 -16.63 -27.85
CA GLY A 448 -7.42 -17.72 -28.83
C GLY A 448 -6.53 -18.89 -28.39
N LYS A 449 -7.14 -19.87 -27.70
CA LYS A 449 -6.95 -21.35 -27.78
C LYS A 449 -7.51 -21.98 -26.51
N VAL A 450 -8.84 -21.98 -26.37
CA VAL A 450 -9.53 -22.90 -25.45
C VAL A 450 -9.52 -24.29 -26.10
N GLY A 451 -8.34 -24.88 -26.16
CA GLY A 451 -8.15 -26.32 -26.22
C GLY A 451 -7.33 -26.66 -24.99
N ARG A 452 -7.93 -27.37 -24.02
CA ARG A 452 -7.17 -28.02 -22.95
C ARG A 452 -5.97 -28.69 -23.61
N PRO A 453 -4.71 -28.36 -23.28
CA PRO A 453 -3.59 -29.16 -23.73
C PRO A 453 -3.94 -30.59 -23.33
N LYS A 454 -4.07 -31.51 -24.31
CA LYS A 454 -4.21 -32.94 -24.00
C LYS A 454 -3.18 -33.23 -22.95
N ALA A 455 -3.61 -33.73 -21.79
CA ALA A 455 -2.74 -33.96 -20.65
C ALA A 455 -1.48 -34.66 -21.15
N VAL A 456 -0.40 -33.90 -21.32
CA VAL A 456 0.87 -34.48 -21.69
C VAL A 456 1.24 -35.24 -20.44
N ARG A 457 1.20 -36.57 -20.55
CA ARG A 457 1.54 -37.52 -19.48
C ARG A 457 2.64 -36.90 -18.63
N ALA A 458 2.35 -36.68 -17.35
CA ALA A 458 3.31 -36.09 -16.44
C ALA A 458 4.64 -36.81 -16.58
N MET A 459 5.69 -36.07 -16.98
CA MET A 459 7.02 -36.65 -17.15
C MET A 459 7.41 -37.30 -15.82
N THR A 460 7.66 -38.60 -15.87
CA THR A 460 8.18 -39.35 -14.73
C THR A 460 9.53 -38.75 -14.31
N ASN A 461 9.92 -38.95 -13.04
CA ASN A 461 11.25 -38.52 -12.58
C ASN A 461 12.37 -39.12 -13.45
N ALA A 462 12.18 -40.32 -14.00
CA ALA A 462 13.10 -40.93 -14.95
C ALA A 462 13.23 -40.12 -16.25
N GLU A 463 12.14 -39.59 -16.79
CA GLU A 463 12.14 -38.75 -18.01
C GLU A 463 12.76 -37.37 -17.75
N ARG A 464 12.51 -36.76 -16.58
CA ARG A 464 13.21 -35.51 -16.17
C ARG A 464 14.71 -35.71 -16.04
N VAL A 465 15.14 -36.79 -15.39
CA VAL A 465 16.57 -37.12 -15.24
C VAL A 465 17.20 -37.41 -16.60
N ARG A 466 16.48 -38.07 -17.51
CA ARG A 466 16.97 -38.34 -18.87
C ARG A 466 17.10 -37.06 -19.69
N LYS A 467 16.14 -36.14 -19.60
CA LYS A 467 16.17 -34.82 -20.27
C LYS A 467 17.30 -33.94 -19.72
N HIS A 468 17.50 -33.93 -18.40
CA HIS A 468 18.60 -33.22 -17.75
C HIS A 468 19.98 -33.81 -18.12
N ARG A 469 20.09 -35.14 -18.23
CA ARG A 469 21.33 -35.81 -18.70
C ARG A 469 21.60 -35.57 -20.18
N ALA A 470 20.57 -35.48 -21.02
CA ALA A 470 20.71 -35.12 -22.43
C ALA A 470 21.20 -33.67 -22.60
N ALA A 471 20.65 -32.72 -21.84
CA ALA A 471 21.13 -31.34 -21.80
C ALA A 471 22.59 -31.23 -21.33
N LYS A 472 23.01 -32.07 -20.38
CA LYS A 472 24.41 -32.16 -19.92
C LYS A 472 25.35 -32.83 -20.93
N LYS A 473 24.86 -33.73 -21.78
CA LYS A 473 25.66 -34.38 -22.84
C LYS A 473 25.79 -33.53 -24.11
N GLY A 474 24.86 -32.60 -24.36
CA GLY A 474 24.97 -31.63 -25.46
C GLY A 474 25.82 -30.40 -25.15
N GLY A 475 26.08 -30.12 -23.86
CA GLY A 475 26.95 -29.03 -23.40
C GLY A 475 28.33 -29.54 -22.98
N GLY A 476 29.07 -30.13 -23.93
CA GLY A 476 30.45 -30.55 -23.70
C GLY A 476 31.44 -29.41 -23.89
N GLY A 477 32.06 -28.96 -22.79
CA GLY A 477 33.40 -28.37 -22.79
C GLY A 477 33.50 -26.84 -22.83
N LEU A 478 33.47 -26.20 -21.66
CA LEU A 478 34.20 -24.96 -21.39
C LEU A 478 34.29 -24.75 -19.87
N THR A 479 35.51 -24.67 -19.35
CA THR A 479 35.82 -24.65 -17.92
C THR A 479 35.55 -23.27 -17.32
N THR A 480 35.31 -23.25 -16.01
CA THR A 480 34.82 -22.10 -15.22
C THR A 480 35.80 -20.91 -15.16
N SER A 481 37.01 -21.03 -15.71
CA SER A 481 38.01 -19.96 -15.79
C SER A 481 37.84 -19.03 -17.02
N GLU A 482 37.17 -19.46 -18.09
CA GLU A 482 37.04 -18.64 -19.31
C GLU A 482 35.79 -17.73 -19.33
N ARG A 483 34.80 -17.99 -18.46
CA ARG A 483 33.60 -17.14 -18.35
C ARG A 483 33.85 -15.79 -17.67
N ARG A 484 34.98 -15.59 -16.99
CA ARG A 484 35.26 -14.34 -16.24
C ARG A 484 36.01 -13.27 -17.03
N VAL A 485 36.57 -13.60 -18.20
CA VAL A 485 37.31 -12.65 -19.05
C VAL A 485 36.45 -12.16 -20.22
N GLY A 486 35.50 -12.95 -20.72
CA GLY A 486 34.64 -12.59 -21.87
C GLY A 486 33.48 -11.61 -21.60
N ARG A 487 33.27 -11.16 -20.36
CA ARG A 487 32.26 -10.14 -20.01
C ARG A 487 32.83 -8.76 -19.72
N LEU A 488 34.16 -8.59 -19.79
CA LEU A 488 34.85 -7.33 -19.51
C LEU A 488 35.49 -6.66 -20.74
N SER A 489 35.38 -7.26 -21.94
CA SER A 489 35.99 -6.72 -23.18
C SER A 489 34.98 -6.23 -24.24
N GLY A 490 33.70 -6.06 -23.87
CA GLY A 490 32.64 -5.64 -24.79
C GLY A 490 31.93 -4.36 -24.39
N ARG A 491 32.66 -3.32 -23.95
CA ARG A 491 32.26 -1.89 -23.89
C ARG A 491 33.35 -1.06 -23.20
N LEU A 492 34.48 -0.89 -23.88
CA LEU A 492 35.34 0.27 -23.71
C LEU A 492 35.61 0.79 -25.13
N ASN A 493 34.84 1.82 -25.51
CA ASN A 493 35.24 2.92 -26.38
C ASN A 493 33.98 3.77 -26.66
N GLY A 494 33.95 4.98 -26.10
CA GLY A 494 32.85 5.92 -26.19
C GLY A 494 32.80 6.82 -24.96
N GLU A 495 33.79 7.69 -24.83
CA GLU A 495 33.86 8.76 -23.83
C GLU A 495 32.71 9.78 -23.98
N ALA A 496 32.11 10.16 -22.85
CA ALA A 496 31.52 11.46 -22.49
C ALA A 496 30.63 11.19 -21.25
N GLY A 497 31.00 11.50 -20.02
CA GLY A 497 31.32 12.84 -19.52
C GLY A 497 30.24 13.23 -18.50
N TRP A 498 30.27 12.64 -17.30
CA TRP A 498 29.48 13.10 -16.14
C TRP A 498 30.44 13.81 -15.16
N PRO A 499 30.27 15.11 -14.85
CA PRO A 499 31.05 15.73 -13.80
C PRO A 499 30.47 15.40 -12.42
N ALA A 500 31.42 15.16 -11.52
CA ALA A 500 31.26 14.75 -10.15
C ALA A 500 30.59 15.80 -9.26
N CYS A 501 30.04 15.28 -8.17
CA CYS A 501 29.63 15.95 -6.94
C CYS A 501 30.57 17.09 -6.53
N TYR A 502 29.98 18.25 -6.23
CA TYR A 502 30.65 19.30 -5.44
C TYR A 502 30.65 18.91 -3.95
N PRO A 503 31.79 19.07 -3.24
CA PRO A 503 31.85 19.01 -1.79
C PRO A 503 31.45 20.36 -1.16
N HIS A 504 30.90 20.29 0.04
CA HIS A 504 30.61 21.44 0.90
C HIS A 504 31.88 22.09 1.44
N ASN A 505 31.81 23.42 1.48
CA ASN A 505 32.69 24.41 2.09
C ASN A 505 33.28 24.03 3.47
N ASN A 506 34.60 24.19 3.59
CA ASN A 506 35.25 24.57 4.85
C ASN A 506 35.36 26.10 4.91
N LEU A 507 34.92 26.67 6.03
CA LEU A 507 35.13 28.07 6.43
C LEU A 507 36.60 28.30 6.83
N PRO A 508 37.17 29.50 6.59
CA PRO A 508 38.49 29.84 7.07
C PRO A 508 38.45 30.57 8.42
N SER A 509 39.38 30.20 9.30
CA SER A 509 39.81 30.99 10.46
C SER A 509 40.93 31.97 10.07
N SER A 510 40.60 33.26 10.09
CA SER A 510 41.37 34.39 10.66
C SER A 510 42.83 34.72 10.25
N VAL A 511 43.01 36.05 10.08
CA VAL A 511 44.17 36.95 10.39
C VAL A 511 45.07 37.40 9.23
N GLY A 512 45.09 38.74 9.02
CA GLY A 512 46.32 39.50 8.77
C GLY A 512 46.36 40.32 7.47
N GLY A 513 46.16 41.64 7.58
CA GLY A 513 46.37 42.62 6.49
C GLY A 513 45.44 43.81 6.59
#